data_AF-A0A7S2J977-F1
#
_entry.id   AF-A0A7S2J977-F1
#
_cell.length_a   1.000
_cell.length_b   1.000
_cell.length_c   1.000
_cell.angle_alpha   90.00
_cell.angle_beta   90.00
_cell.angle_gamma   90.00
#
_symmetry.space_group_name_H-M   'P 1'
#
loop_
_entity.id
_entity.type
_entity.pdbx_description
1 polymer ?
#
loop_
_entity_poly.entity_id
_entity_poly.type
_entity_poly.pdbx_seq_one_letter_code
_entity_poly.pdbx_strand_id
1 'polypeptide(L)'
;EFNQTWAGLPLAHRQQVTLWRGSPSNPGGAELRPRDDYESLQARQLAAMRRAKAEAAGMAIEWLVHIDDDELLYAPSGRPVGELLGALPQTFSQAFIPNVEAIYSSSAVRNCFSETALVNMNPVTFASYANGKAAVRVADAD
;
A
#
# COMPACT_ATOMS: atom_id res chain seq x y z
N GLU A 1 15.34 -6.31 -9.63
CA GLU A 1 14.18 -5.90 -10.43
C GLU A 1 13.71 -4.49 -10.09
N PHE A 2 13.18 -4.23 -8.89
CA PHE A 2 12.70 -2.89 -8.48
C PHE A 2 13.64 -1.73 -8.84
N ASN A 3 14.92 -1.80 -8.50
CA ASN A 3 15.88 -0.72 -8.79
C ASN A 3 16.06 -0.45 -10.29
N GLN A 4 15.98 -1.48 -11.13
CA GLN A 4 16.06 -1.34 -12.59
C GLN A 4 14.78 -0.72 -13.13
N THR A 5 13.61 -1.20 -12.68
CA THR A 5 12.31 -0.62 -13.03
C THR A 5 12.23 0.84 -12.61
N TRP A 6 12.60 1.15 -11.37
CA TRP A 6 12.65 2.50 -10.83
C TRP A 6 13.57 3.41 -11.64
N ALA A 7 14.79 2.96 -11.97
CA ALA A 7 15.72 3.74 -12.78
C ALA A 7 15.21 4.02 -14.19
N GLY A 8 14.38 3.13 -14.75
CA GLY A 8 13.73 3.28 -16.04
C GLY A 8 12.52 4.23 -16.04
N LEU A 9 12.00 4.65 -14.88
CA LEU A 9 10.85 5.54 -14.82
C LEU A 9 11.22 6.98 -15.22
N PRO A 10 10.33 7.68 -15.96
CA PRO A 10 10.47 9.12 -16.23
C PRO A 10 10.71 9.91 -14.95
N LEU A 11 11.55 10.94 -15.03
CA LEU A 11 11.92 11.77 -13.87
C LEU A 11 10.68 12.37 -13.18
N ALA A 12 9.68 12.80 -13.95
CA ALA A 12 8.44 13.35 -13.44
C ALA A 12 7.69 12.38 -12.50
N HIS A 13 7.68 11.08 -12.80
CA HIS A 13 7.07 10.07 -11.92
C HIS A 13 7.92 9.81 -10.69
N ARG A 14 9.25 9.76 -10.85
CA ARG A 14 10.16 9.56 -9.72
C ARG A 14 10.10 10.70 -8.70
N GLN A 15 9.85 11.93 -9.13
CA GLN A 15 9.71 13.09 -8.25
C GLN A 15 8.42 13.07 -7.40
N GLN A 16 7.44 12.26 -7.77
CA GLN A 16 6.18 12.11 -7.03
C GLN A 16 6.26 11.03 -5.94
N VAL A 17 7.37 10.31 -5.85
CA VAL A 17 7.53 9.18 -4.91
C VAL A 17 8.71 9.44 -3.98
N THR A 18 8.42 9.51 -2.68
CA THR A 18 9.45 9.47 -1.64
C THR A 18 9.85 8.02 -1.39
N LEU A 19 11.09 7.66 -1.76
CA LEU A 19 11.60 6.30 -1.57
C LEU A 19 12.36 6.17 -0.24
N TRP A 20 11.82 5.39 0.70
CA TRP A 20 12.57 4.99 1.88
C TRP A 20 13.32 3.68 1.60
N ARG A 21 14.65 3.73 1.73
CA ARG A 21 15.50 2.54 1.65
C ARG A 21 15.85 2.08 3.05
N GLY A 22 15.84 0.77 3.27
CA GLY A 22 16.42 0.19 4.48
C GLY A 22 17.89 0.59 4.63
N SER A 23 18.40 0.62 5.86
CA SER A 23 19.84 0.82 6.09
C SER A 23 20.64 -0.21 5.29
N PRO A 24 21.79 0.18 4.69
CA PRO A 24 22.66 -0.76 4.00
C PRO A 24 23.01 -1.89 4.97
N SER A 25 22.87 -3.14 4.50
CA SER A 25 23.23 -4.31 5.28
C SER A 25 24.70 -4.23 5.68
N ASN A 26 24.96 -4.56 6.95
CA ASN A 26 26.31 -4.58 7.49
C ASN A 26 27.11 -5.65 6.72
N PRO A 27 28.24 -5.34 6.05
CA PRO A 27 28.89 -6.26 5.09
C PRO A 27 29.44 -7.57 5.68
N GLY A 28 29.29 -7.81 6.99
CA GLY A 28 29.70 -9.02 7.70
C GLY A 28 28.63 -9.66 8.58
N GLY A 29 27.41 -9.11 8.61
CA GLY A 29 26.28 -9.74 9.29
C GLY A 29 25.46 -10.51 8.27
N ALA A 30 25.30 -11.82 8.43
CA ALA A 30 24.36 -12.59 7.61
C ALA A 30 23.02 -11.82 7.59
N GLU A 31 22.55 -11.44 6.40
CA GLU A 31 21.20 -10.90 6.20
C GLU A 31 20.20 -12.00 6.58
N LEU A 32 20.00 -12.18 7.87
CA LEU A 32 18.85 -12.91 8.36
C LEU A 32 17.68 -12.02 7.98
N ARG A 33 16.82 -12.49 7.06
CA ARG A 33 15.46 -11.98 6.99
C ARG A 33 14.97 -11.87 8.45
N PRO A 34 14.44 -10.71 8.86
CA PRO A 34 13.78 -10.63 10.15
C PRO A 34 12.90 -11.86 10.32
N ARG A 35 12.85 -12.46 11.51
CA ARG A 35 11.88 -13.54 11.74
C ARG A 35 10.52 -12.97 11.36
N ASP A 36 9.92 -13.49 10.30
CA ASP A 36 8.61 -13.04 9.81
C ASP A 36 7.52 -13.66 10.70
N ASP A 37 7.65 -13.48 12.01
CA ASP A 37 6.54 -13.69 12.92
C ASP A 37 5.56 -12.53 12.77
N TYR A 38 4.29 -12.84 12.96
CA TYR A 38 3.18 -11.92 12.77
C TYR A 38 3.35 -10.63 13.59
N GLU A 39 3.86 -10.75 14.81
CA GLU A 39 4.06 -9.63 15.74
C GLU A 39 5.12 -8.65 15.25
N SER A 40 6.28 -9.14 14.80
CA SER A 40 7.33 -8.27 14.29
C SER A 40 6.94 -7.62 12.97
N LEU A 41 6.15 -8.29 12.12
CA LEU A 41 5.61 -7.70 10.89
C LEU A 41 4.65 -6.56 11.21
N GLN A 42 3.70 -6.78 12.12
CA GLN A 42 2.76 -5.75 12.57
C GLN A 42 3.49 -4.55 13.21
N ALA A 43 4.50 -4.81 14.05
CA ALA A 43 5.31 -3.76 14.66
C ALA A 43 6.07 -2.92 13.62
N ARG A 44 6.63 -3.56 12.59
CA ARG A 44 7.30 -2.86 11.48
C ARG A 44 6.32 -2.02 10.67
N GLN A 45 5.15 -2.55 10.35
CA GLN A 45 4.10 -1.80 9.64
C GLN A 45 3.63 -0.59 10.45
N LEU A 46 3.41 -0.75 11.76
CA LEU A 46 3.02 0.34 12.64
C LEU A 46 4.10 1.43 12.71
N ALA A 47 5.37 1.04 12.81
CA ALA A 47 6.49 1.99 12.79
C ALA A 47 6.57 2.75 11.46
N ALA A 48 6.39 2.06 10.33
CA ALA A 48 6.37 2.67 9.00
C ALA A 48 5.20 3.67 8.87
N MET A 49 4.00 3.29 9.30
CA MET A 49 2.82 4.15 9.25
C MET A 49 2.96 5.39 10.13
N ARG A 50 3.49 5.26 11.35
CA ARG A 50 3.75 6.41 12.23
C ARG A 50 4.73 7.39 11.60
N ARG A 51 5.80 6.88 10.98
CA ARG A 51 6.77 7.70 10.26
C ARG A 51 6.12 8.41 9.07
N ALA A 52 5.35 7.68 8.26
CA ALA A 52 4.65 8.24 7.11
C ALA A 52 3.67 9.34 7.54
N LYS A 53 2.94 9.16 8.64
CA LYS A 53 2.03 10.17 9.23
C LYS A 53 2.76 11.43 9.66
N ALA A 54 3.87 11.29 10.36
CA ALA A 54 4.69 12.43 10.78
C ALA A 54 5.25 13.22 9.58
N GLU A 55 5.76 12.53 8.56
CA GLU A 55 6.26 13.18 7.34
C GLU A 55 5.13 13.85 6.53
N ALA A 56 4.00 13.18 6.38
CA ALA A 56 2.82 13.67 5.66
C ALA A 56 2.26 14.96 6.27
N ALA A 57 2.27 15.09 7.60
CA ALA A 57 1.83 16.29 8.31
C ALA A 57 2.65 17.53 7.90
N GLY A 58 3.94 17.36 7.61
CA GLY A 58 4.82 18.43 7.11
C GLY A 58 4.66 18.73 5.61
N MET A 59 3.99 17.88 4.85
CA MET A 59 3.87 17.96 3.38
C MET A 59 2.50 18.44 2.90
N ALA A 60 1.61 18.85 3.82
CA ALA A 60 0.20 19.15 3.52
C ALA A 60 -0.55 17.98 2.84
N ILE A 61 -0.14 16.74 3.14
CA ILE A 61 -0.85 15.53 2.74
C ILE A 61 -1.97 15.30 3.76
N GLU A 62 -3.21 15.20 3.29
CA GLU A 62 -4.39 15.08 4.17
C GLU A 62 -4.70 13.62 4.55
N TRP A 63 -4.44 12.68 3.64
CA TRP A 63 -4.83 11.28 3.76
C TRP A 63 -3.64 10.35 3.54
N LEU A 64 -3.60 9.28 4.32
CA LEU A 64 -2.65 8.18 4.16
C LEU A 64 -3.38 6.87 3.91
N VAL A 65 -2.88 6.09 2.96
CA VAL A 65 -3.35 4.73 2.67
C VAL A 65 -2.16 3.80 2.77
N HIS A 66 -2.31 2.73 3.55
CA HIS A 66 -1.36 1.62 3.56
C HIS A 66 -1.76 0.61 2.48
N ILE A 67 -0.83 0.26 1.59
CA ILE A 67 -1.04 -0.70 0.52
C ILE A 67 0.16 -1.64 0.43
N ASP A 68 -0.10 -2.93 0.27
CA ASP A 68 0.93 -3.96 0.13
C ASP A 68 1.42 -4.03 -1.33
N ASP A 69 2.50 -4.76 -1.58
CA ASP A 69 3.17 -4.80 -2.90
C ASP A 69 2.43 -5.61 -3.97
N ASP A 70 1.50 -6.47 -3.55
CA ASP A 70 0.61 -7.26 -4.40
C ASP A 70 -0.78 -6.63 -4.59
N GLU A 71 -0.99 -5.40 -4.11
CA GLU A 71 -2.26 -4.70 -4.13
C GLU A 71 -2.26 -3.44 -5.00
N LEU A 72 -3.44 -3.07 -5.48
CA LEU A 72 -3.68 -1.77 -6.10
C LEU A 72 -4.99 -1.15 -5.62
N LEU A 73 -5.09 0.17 -5.70
CA LEU A 73 -6.36 0.88 -5.53
C LEU A 73 -7.00 1.08 -6.89
N TYR A 74 -8.26 0.64 -7.00
CA TYR A 74 -9.07 0.83 -8.19
C TYR A 74 -10.26 1.72 -7.89
N ALA A 75 -10.38 2.82 -8.63
CA ALA A 75 -11.54 3.71 -8.61
C ALA A 75 -12.35 3.51 -9.89
N PRO A 76 -13.49 2.80 -9.86
CA PRO A 76 -14.27 2.52 -11.08
C PRO A 76 -14.75 3.76 -11.82
N SER A 77 -14.88 4.89 -11.12
CA SER A 77 -15.25 6.19 -11.69
C SER A 77 -14.13 6.84 -12.51
N GLY A 78 -12.91 6.31 -12.48
CA GLY A 78 -11.72 6.94 -13.07
C GLY A 78 -11.26 8.20 -12.33
N ARG A 79 -11.93 8.58 -11.25
CA ARG A 79 -11.54 9.75 -10.44
C ARG A 79 -10.27 9.45 -9.66
N PRO A 80 -9.33 10.41 -9.52
CA PRO A 80 -8.17 10.26 -8.67
C PRO A 80 -8.58 9.91 -7.23
N VAL A 81 -7.89 8.95 -6.61
CA VAL A 81 -8.16 8.53 -5.22
C VAL A 81 -8.12 9.71 -4.25
N GLY A 82 -7.18 10.64 -4.44
CA GLY A 82 -7.07 11.85 -3.62
C GLY A 82 -8.32 12.73 -3.65
N GLU A 83 -9.00 12.84 -4.80
CA GLU A 83 -10.27 13.59 -4.88
C GLU A 83 -11.42 12.88 -4.17
N LEU A 84 -11.45 11.54 -4.24
CA LEU A 84 -12.48 10.74 -3.56
C LEU A 84 -12.35 10.86 -2.05
N LEU A 85 -11.12 10.75 -1.53
CA LEU A 85 -10.84 10.90 -0.10
C LEU A 85 -11.02 12.34 0.37
N GLY A 86 -10.56 13.33 -0.40
CA GLY A 86 -10.72 14.76 -0.09
C GLY A 86 -12.17 15.23 -0.09
N ALA A 87 -13.07 14.53 -0.79
CA ALA A 87 -14.50 14.82 -0.78
C ALA A 87 -15.23 14.29 0.47
N LEU A 88 -14.59 13.46 1.30
CA LEU A 88 -15.21 12.95 2.52
C LEU A 88 -15.37 14.09 3.54
N PRO A 89 -16.50 14.14 4.29
CA PRO A 89 -16.68 15.13 5.35
C PRO A 89 -15.55 15.11 6.38
N GLN A 90 -15.19 16.28 6.92
CA GLN A 90 -14.15 16.40 7.95
C GLN A 90 -14.50 15.68 9.26
N THR A 91 -15.76 15.30 9.46
CA THR A 91 -16.21 14.52 10.62
C THR A 91 -15.73 13.07 10.61
N PHE A 92 -15.23 12.56 9.48
CA PHE A 92 -14.71 11.21 9.37
C PHE A 92 -13.19 11.21 9.37
N SER A 93 -12.59 10.51 10.33
CA SER A 93 -11.13 10.35 10.45
C SER A 93 -10.57 9.23 9.57
N GLN A 94 -11.44 8.34 9.08
CA GLN A 94 -11.06 7.16 8.33
C GLN A 94 -12.04 6.84 7.21
N ALA A 95 -11.54 6.25 6.13
CA ALA A 95 -12.33 5.66 5.06
C ALA A 95 -12.01 4.18 4.95
N PHE A 96 -13.03 3.33 4.98
CA PHE A 96 -12.89 1.90 4.76
C PHE A 96 -13.00 1.58 3.28
N ILE A 97 -12.03 0.84 2.75
CA ILE A 97 -11.95 0.40 1.36
C ILE A 97 -12.09 -1.12 1.36
N PRO A 98 -13.20 -1.67 0.83
CA PRO A 98 -13.37 -3.12 0.79
C PRO A 98 -12.40 -3.76 -0.20
N ASN A 99 -11.87 -4.94 0.16
CA ASN A 99 -11.05 -5.74 -0.73
C ASN A 99 -11.92 -6.42 -1.81
N VAL A 100 -11.33 -6.59 -2.98
CA VAL A 100 -11.76 -7.56 -4.00
C VAL A 100 -10.53 -8.38 -4.38
N GLU A 101 -10.71 -9.67 -4.62
CA GLU A 101 -9.59 -10.58 -4.86
C GLU A 101 -9.48 -10.94 -6.33
N ALA A 102 -8.30 -10.82 -6.91
CA ALA A 102 -8.05 -11.26 -8.28
C ALA A 102 -8.24 -12.78 -8.42
N ILE A 103 -8.99 -13.21 -9.43
CA ILE A 103 -9.13 -14.62 -9.78
C ILE A 103 -8.13 -14.97 -10.88
N TYR A 104 -7.28 -15.96 -10.61
CA TYR A 104 -6.32 -16.45 -11.59
C TYR A 104 -6.86 -17.68 -12.31
N SER A 105 -6.81 -17.66 -13.63
CA SER A 105 -7.22 -18.80 -14.48
C SER A 105 -6.23 -19.98 -14.40
N SER A 106 -4.99 -19.72 -13.99
CA SER A 106 -3.96 -20.75 -13.80
C SER A 106 -2.86 -20.28 -12.85
N SER A 107 -2.09 -21.23 -12.30
CA SER A 107 -0.88 -20.94 -11.49
C SER A 107 0.32 -20.43 -12.31
N ALA A 108 0.19 -20.35 -13.63
CA ALA A 108 1.23 -19.81 -14.50
C ALA A 108 1.25 -18.28 -14.52
N VAL A 109 0.17 -17.61 -14.07
CA VAL A 109 0.09 -16.14 -13.96
C VAL A 109 1.20 -15.64 -13.04
N ARG A 110 1.98 -14.67 -13.50
CA ARG A 110 3.10 -14.09 -12.73
C ARG A 110 2.88 -12.63 -12.36
N ASN A 111 1.99 -11.94 -13.06
CA ASN A 111 1.67 -10.54 -12.83
C ASN A 111 0.17 -10.35 -12.55
N CYS A 112 -0.15 -10.10 -11.28
CA CYS A 112 -1.52 -9.92 -10.81
C CYS A 112 -2.23 -8.66 -11.33
N PHE A 113 -1.50 -7.71 -11.91
CA PHE A 113 -2.05 -6.43 -12.36
C PHE A 113 -2.41 -6.39 -13.84
N SER A 114 -1.74 -7.20 -14.66
CA SER A 114 -1.90 -7.17 -16.13
C SER A 114 -2.47 -8.45 -16.72
N GLU A 115 -2.42 -9.56 -15.98
CA GLU A 115 -2.82 -10.88 -16.49
C GLU A 115 -4.17 -11.38 -15.92
N THR A 116 -4.87 -10.56 -15.13
CA THR A 116 -6.20 -10.88 -14.63
C THR A 116 -7.20 -9.77 -14.93
N ALA A 117 -8.44 -10.18 -15.23
CA ALA A 117 -9.58 -9.29 -15.46
C ALA A 117 -10.81 -9.70 -14.64
N LEU A 118 -10.69 -10.75 -13.82
CA LEU A 118 -11.79 -11.27 -13.00
C LEU A 118 -11.47 -11.03 -11.53
N VAL A 119 -12.49 -10.58 -10.80
CA VAL A 119 -12.38 -10.35 -9.36
C VAL A 119 -13.48 -11.11 -8.62
N ASN A 120 -13.11 -11.74 -7.51
CA ASN A 120 -14.01 -12.25 -6.52
C ASN A 120 -14.41 -11.09 -5.59
N MET A 121 -15.71 -10.85 -5.46
CA MET A 121 -16.27 -9.84 -4.55
C MET A 121 -16.91 -10.46 -3.31
N ASN A 122 -16.90 -11.78 -3.18
CA ASN A 122 -17.46 -12.47 -2.03
C ASN A 122 -16.38 -12.66 -0.93
N PRO A 123 -16.40 -11.85 0.14
CA PRO A 123 -15.32 -11.84 1.13
C PRO A 123 -15.14 -13.17 1.87
N VAL A 124 -16.19 -14.01 1.96
CA VAL A 124 -16.07 -15.31 2.64
C VAL A 124 -15.41 -16.39 1.79
N THR A 125 -15.15 -16.12 0.51
CA THR A 125 -14.46 -17.04 -0.39
C THR A 125 -13.11 -16.50 -0.87
N PHE A 126 -12.59 -15.45 -0.21
CA PHE A 126 -11.25 -14.97 -0.51
C PHE A 126 -10.22 -16.01 -0.06
N ALA A 127 -9.21 -16.25 -0.89
CA ALA A 127 -8.04 -17.04 -0.52
C ALA A 127 -7.14 -16.27 0.46
N SER A 128 -7.11 -14.94 0.32
CA SER A 128 -6.44 -13.98 1.20
C SER A 128 -7.41 -13.33 2.20
N TYR A 129 -6.97 -12.28 2.89
CA TYR A 129 -7.72 -11.61 3.95
C TYR A 129 -8.84 -10.70 3.41
N ALA A 130 -10.01 -10.77 4.03
CA ALA A 130 -11.20 -9.96 3.68
C ALA A 130 -11.36 -8.67 4.51
N ASN A 131 -10.33 -8.29 5.26
CA ASN A 131 -10.35 -7.18 6.22
C ASN A 131 -10.36 -5.80 5.57
N GLY A 132 -10.17 -5.68 4.26
CA GLY A 132 -10.14 -4.38 3.57
C GLY A 132 -8.86 -3.59 3.85
N LYS A 133 -8.87 -2.33 3.40
CA LYS A 133 -7.87 -1.31 3.76
C LYS A 133 -8.54 -0.10 4.38
N ALA A 134 -7.75 0.64 5.15
CA ALA A 134 -8.17 1.92 5.69
C ALA A 134 -7.31 3.04 5.09
N ALA A 135 -7.97 4.10 4.64
CA ALA A 135 -7.35 5.41 4.53
C ALA A 135 -7.58 6.16 5.85
N VAL A 136 -6.58 6.84 6.37
CA VAL A 136 -6.66 7.63 7.61
C VAL A 136 -6.28 9.08 7.36
N ARG A 137 -6.97 10.00 8.03
CA ARG A 137 -6.59 11.41 8.01
C ARG A 137 -5.32 11.61 8.82
N VAL A 138 -4.44 12.45 8.30
CA VAL A 138 -3.16 12.77 8.94
C VAL A 138 -3.35 13.63 10.19
N ALA A 139 -4.33 14.53 10.18
CA ALA A 139 -4.57 15.51 11.23
C ALA A 139 -5.10 14.90 12.55
N ASP A 140 -5.68 13.71 12.50
CA ASP A 140 -6.26 13.08 13.68
C ASP A 140 -5.17 12.39 14.52
N ALA A 141 -5.31 12.42 15.85
CA ALA A 141 -4.40 11.69 16.74
C ALA A 141 -4.53 10.17 16.55
N ASP A 142 -3.47 9.43 16.87
CA ASP A 142 -3.49 7.96 16.97
C ASP A 142 -4.35 7.49 18.15
#